data_AF-A0AAE3YW39-F1
#
_entry.id   AF-A0AAE3YW39-F1
#
_cell.length_a   1.000
_cell.length_b   1.000
_cell.length_c   1.000
_cell.angle_alpha   90.00
_cell.angle_beta   90.00
_cell.angle_gamma   90.00
#
_symmetry.space_group_name_H-M   'P 1'
#
loop_
_entity.id
_entity.type
_entity.pdbx_description
1 polymer ?
#
loop_
_entity_poly.entity_id
_entity_poly.type
_entity_poly.pdbx_seq_one_letter_code
_entity_poly.pdbx_strand_id
1 'polypeptide(L)'
;MQSREGKPWLLDEYVVVGDLWLRRGRAVGTGTAEVREIAALLGRTPASISRRIGNFKGTDEPGTGLKPITGEALRLWESIRHDPDLLATRLDEARRRLGLLSRGVQDVEGGSVRIVPPEVPSTETVEVAAHDGERRARQLEAVLREQFRQWRDPRGQRLSGIEIDVSDGKLRVDLFDEFTNVLIEVKARADRNHLRLAVGQLYDYRRYLAFPVDLAVLVPTHPSADLMKLLEAADIGAIWPEGHTFADSEDGRLLRTP
;
A
#
# COMPACT_ATOMS: atom_id res chain seq x y z
N MET A 1 -14.16 -11.60 3.98
CA MET A 1 -12.75 -11.18 4.01
C MET A 1 -12.00 -12.00 2.96
N GLN A 2 -11.21 -11.35 2.11
CA GLN A 2 -10.37 -12.08 1.14
C GLN A 2 -9.26 -12.83 1.88
N SER A 3 -9.02 -14.09 1.52
CA SER A 3 -7.89 -14.85 2.03
C SER A 3 -6.57 -14.22 1.57
N ARG A 4 -5.64 -14.01 2.50
CA ARG A 4 -4.25 -13.60 2.25
C ARG A 4 -3.28 -14.78 2.49
N GLU A 5 -3.80 -15.99 2.66
CA GLU A 5 -2.96 -17.18 2.74
C GLU A 5 -2.17 -17.35 1.43
N GLY A 6 -0.87 -17.66 1.54
CA GLY A 6 0.03 -17.73 0.38
C GLY A 6 0.51 -16.39 -0.20
N LYS A 7 -0.10 -15.24 0.15
CA LYS A 7 0.44 -13.92 -0.21
C LYS A 7 1.69 -13.57 0.63
N PRO A 8 2.61 -12.75 0.12
CA PRO A 8 3.69 -12.18 0.93
C PRO A 8 3.16 -11.50 2.21
N TRP A 9 3.97 -11.50 3.28
CA TRP A 9 3.61 -10.82 4.52
C TRP A 9 3.88 -9.32 4.41
N LEU A 10 2.88 -8.51 4.77
CA LEU A 10 3.05 -7.06 4.91
C LEU A 10 3.76 -6.72 6.22
N LEU A 11 4.46 -5.59 6.26
CA LEU A 11 5.07 -5.07 7.48
C LEU A 11 4.05 -4.90 8.62
N ASP A 12 2.84 -4.44 8.32
CA ASP A 12 1.75 -4.29 9.29
C ASP A 12 1.36 -5.63 9.94
N GLU A 13 1.42 -6.73 9.18
CA GLU A 13 1.15 -8.07 9.71
C GLU A 13 2.25 -8.48 10.71
N TYR A 14 3.50 -8.07 10.48
CA TYR A 14 4.58 -8.28 11.45
C TYR A 14 4.36 -7.46 12.72
N VAL A 15 3.95 -6.20 12.62
CA VAL A 15 3.67 -5.35 13.80
C VAL A 15 2.58 -5.97 14.67
N VAL A 16 1.46 -6.38 14.07
CA VAL A 16 0.33 -6.98 14.80
C VAL A 16 0.72 -8.30 15.50
N VAL A 17 1.49 -9.16 14.83
CA VAL A 17 1.92 -10.43 15.42
C VAL A 17 3.05 -10.23 16.45
N GLY A 18 3.95 -9.28 16.22
CA GLY A 18 5.03 -8.93 17.13
C GLY A 18 4.51 -8.39 18.46
N ASP A 19 3.48 -7.53 18.45
CA ASP A 19 2.77 -7.10 19.66
C ASP A 19 2.23 -8.29 20.48
N LEU A 20 1.61 -9.27 19.82
CA LEU A 20 1.12 -10.47 20.51
C LEU A 20 2.27 -11.27 21.13
N TRP A 21 3.40 -11.38 20.43
CA TRP A 21 4.60 -12.02 20.94
C TRP A 21 5.13 -11.31 22.20
N LEU A 22 5.25 -9.98 22.22
CA LEU A 22 5.71 -9.25 23.41
C LEU A 22 4.78 -9.43 24.61
N ARG A 23 3.46 -9.42 24.39
CA ARG A 23 2.48 -9.52 25.48
C ARG A 23 2.31 -10.92 26.05
N ARG A 24 2.47 -11.96 25.23
CA ARG A 24 2.11 -13.35 25.60
C ARG A 24 3.27 -14.35 25.51
N GLY A 25 4.34 -14.02 24.81
CA GLY A 25 5.46 -14.92 24.59
C GLY A 25 5.00 -16.27 24.03
N ARG A 26 5.40 -17.36 24.69
CA ARG A 26 5.06 -18.74 24.28
C ARG A 26 3.69 -19.25 24.74
N ALA A 27 2.92 -18.45 25.48
CA ALA A 27 1.62 -18.88 25.99
C ALA A 27 0.51 -18.95 24.91
N VAL A 28 0.84 -18.62 23.67
CA VAL A 28 -0.08 -18.53 22.53
C VAL A 28 0.08 -19.71 21.58
N GLY A 29 -0.99 -20.48 21.43
CA GLY A 29 -1.11 -21.57 20.45
C GLY A 29 -2.23 -21.29 19.45
N THR A 30 -2.39 -22.19 18.46
CA THR A 30 -3.41 -22.05 17.40
C THR A 30 -4.85 -21.97 17.92
N GLY A 31 -5.11 -22.48 19.12
CA GLY A 31 -6.41 -22.44 19.78
C GLY A 31 -6.69 -21.17 20.59
N THR A 32 -5.69 -20.30 20.80
CA THR A 32 -5.83 -19.09 21.60
C THR A 32 -6.75 -18.08 20.91
N ALA A 33 -7.62 -17.42 21.68
CA ALA A 33 -8.60 -16.46 21.16
C ALA A 33 -7.93 -15.34 20.36
N GLU A 34 -6.87 -14.73 20.90
CA GLU A 34 -6.14 -13.65 20.21
C GLU A 34 -5.52 -14.12 18.87
N VAL A 35 -5.06 -15.37 18.79
CA VAL A 35 -4.50 -15.93 17.55
C VAL A 35 -5.59 -16.07 16.49
N ARG A 36 -6.79 -16.49 16.88
CA ARG A 36 -7.95 -16.59 15.96
C ARG A 36 -8.43 -15.21 15.52
N GLU A 37 -8.46 -14.24 16.42
CA GLU A 37 -8.82 -12.85 16.09
C GLU A 37 -7.83 -12.23 15.11
N ILE A 38 -6.53 -12.38 15.35
CA ILE A 38 -5.50 -11.90 14.41
C ILE A 38 -5.62 -12.63 13.08
N ALA A 39 -5.77 -13.95 13.08
CA ALA A 39 -6.00 -14.72 11.85
C ALA A 39 -7.20 -14.17 11.04
N ALA A 40 -8.30 -13.87 11.74
CA ALA A 40 -9.50 -13.28 11.17
C ALA A 40 -9.36 -11.79 10.79
N LEU A 41 -8.35 -11.06 11.28
CA LEU A 41 -8.04 -9.70 10.83
C LEU A 41 -7.17 -9.74 9.56
N LEU A 42 -6.19 -10.64 9.55
CA LEU A 42 -5.15 -10.69 8.51
C LEU A 42 -5.55 -11.54 7.29
N GLY A 43 -6.69 -12.24 7.34
CA GLY A 43 -7.05 -13.21 6.29
C GLY A 43 -6.08 -14.39 6.21
N ARG A 44 -5.45 -14.76 7.33
CA ARG A 44 -4.45 -15.83 7.44
C ARG A 44 -5.01 -16.98 8.27
N THR A 45 -4.38 -18.15 8.20
CA THR A 45 -4.70 -19.26 9.12
C THR A 45 -4.10 -19.06 10.52
N PRO A 46 -4.76 -19.53 11.60
CA PRO A 46 -4.18 -19.53 12.95
C PRO A 46 -2.81 -20.22 13.04
N ALA A 47 -2.58 -21.24 12.22
CA ALA A 47 -1.29 -21.92 12.09
C ALA A 47 -0.20 -21.00 11.52
N SER A 48 -0.53 -20.17 10.53
CA SER A 48 0.37 -19.17 9.95
C SER A 48 0.76 -18.11 10.99
N ILE A 49 -0.22 -17.63 11.78
CA ILE A 49 0.04 -16.71 12.90
C ILE A 49 0.94 -17.34 13.95
N SER A 50 0.63 -18.57 14.39
CA SER A 50 1.43 -19.28 15.40
C SER A 50 2.87 -19.53 14.93
N ARG A 51 3.05 -19.87 13.65
CA ARG A 51 4.38 -19.99 13.03
C ARG A 51 5.12 -18.66 13.07
N ARG A 52 4.44 -17.55 12.75
CA ARG A 52 5.05 -16.22 12.77
C ARG A 52 5.49 -15.80 14.17
N ILE A 53 4.70 -16.11 15.21
CA ILE A 53 5.11 -15.93 16.61
C ILE A 53 6.41 -16.72 16.90
N GLY A 54 6.50 -17.95 16.39
CA GLY A 54 7.73 -18.75 16.48
C GLY A 54 8.95 -18.14 15.79
N ASN A 55 8.76 -17.31 14.74
CA ASN A 55 9.84 -16.57 14.11
C ASN A 55 10.31 -15.39 14.98
N PHE A 56 9.39 -14.65 15.61
CA PHE A 56 9.75 -13.58 16.55
C PHE A 56 10.55 -14.11 17.73
N LYS A 57 10.18 -15.28 18.25
CA LYS A 57 11.01 -15.99 19.22
C LYS A 57 12.42 -16.25 18.70
N GLY A 58 12.56 -16.77 17.48
CA GLY A 58 13.88 -16.99 16.88
C GLY A 58 14.70 -15.72 16.71
N THR A 59 14.03 -14.60 16.50
CA THR A 59 14.63 -13.27 16.40
C THR A 59 15.09 -12.73 17.75
N ASP A 60 14.25 -12.78 18.77
CA ASP A 60 14.54 -12.17 20.07
C ASP A 60 15.33 -13.11 21.01
N GLU A 61 15.25 -14.44 20.79
CA GLU A 61 15.98 -15.48 21.54
C GLU A 61 16.79 -16.38 20.57
N PRO A 62 17.90 -15.89 19.98
CA PRO A 62 18.70 -16.63 19.01
C PRO A 62 19.14 -18.01 19.52
N GLY A 63 19.08 -19.03 18.65
CA GLY A 63 19.36 -20.42 19.02
C GLY A 63 18.15 -21.16 19.60
N THR A 64 17.02 -20.49 19.78
CA THR A 64 15.75 -21.10 20.15
C THR A 64 14.65 -20.75 19.14
N GLY A 65 13.65 -21.62 18.94
CA GLY A 65 12.51 -21.29 18.08
C GLY A 65 12.74 -21.53 16.58
N LEU A 66 11.96 -20.85 15.74
CA LEU A 66 12.05 -20.98 14.29
C LEU A 66 13.10 -20.04 13.70
N LYS A 67 13.33 -20.11 12.38
CA LYS A 67 14.21 -19.14 11.70
C LYS A 67 13.77 -17.69 12.01
N PRO A 68 14.69 -16.79 12.34
CA PRO A 68 14.38 -15.38 12.60
C PRO A 68 13.64 -14.73 11.43
N ILE A 69 12.85 -13.69 11.71
CA ILE A 69 12.45 -12.73 10.68
C ILE A 69 13.69 -12.01 10.14
N THR A 70 13.65 -11.59 8.87
CA THR A 70 14.80 -11.00 8.18
C THR A 70 14.37 -9.75 7.39
N GLY A 71 15.33 -9.05 6.81
CA GLY A 71 15.08 -7.96 5.88
C GLY A 71 14.41 -6.76 6.55
N GLU A 72 13.42 -6.17 5.86
CA GLU A 72 12.74 -4.96 6.34
C GLU A 72 11.86 -5.22 7.56
N ALA A 73 11.23 -6.39 7.62
CA ALA A 73 10.46 -6.80 8.80
C ALA A 73 11.33 -6.85 10.06
N LEU A 74 12.57 -7.33 9.95
CA LEU A 74 13.53 -7.32 11.06
C LEU A 74 13.92 -5.90 11.47
N ARG A 75 14.28 -5.05 10.50
CA ARG A 75 14.67 -3.65 10.77
C ARG A 75 13.55 -2.87 11.44
N LEU A 76 12.31 -3.05 10.96
CA LEU A 76 11.13 -2.45 11.58
C LEU A 76 10.92 -2.99 12.99
N TRP A 77 11.02 -4.30 13.18
CA TRP A 77 10.83 -4.89 14.50
C TRP A 77 11.86 -4.39 15.52
N GLU A 78 13.13 -4.33 15.12
CA GLU A 78 14.23 -3.82 15.93
C GLU A 78 14.04 -2.36 16.35
N SER A 79 13.48 -1.53 15.46
CA SER A 79 13.27 -0.11 15.76
C SER A 79 12.10 0.16 16.69
N ILE A 80 11.10 -0.73 16.78
CA ILE A 80 9.87 -0.47 17.55
C ILE A 80 9.74 -1.29 18.84
N ARG A 81 10.35 -2.49 18.92
CA ARG A 81 10.02 -3.46 20.00
C ARG A 81 10.37 -3.02 21.42
N HIS A 82 11.28 -2.06 21.58
CA HIS A 82 11.72 -1.54 22.88
C HIS A 82 11.15 -0.15 23.18
N ASP A 83 10.31 0.39 22.29
CA ASP A 83 9.67 1.68 22.44
C ASP A 83 8.14 1.47 22.48
N PRO A 84 7.53 1.39 23.68
CA PRO A 84 6.11 1.10 23.83
C PRO A 84 5.19 2.10 23.13
N ASP A 85 5.58 3.38 23.11
CA ASP A 85 4.77 4.45 22.51
C ASP A 85 4.81 4.32 20.98
N LEU A 86 6.01 4.14 20.42
CA LEU A 86 6.16 3.91 18.98
C LEU A 86 5.46 2.62 18.53
N LEU A 87 5.58 1.53 19.30
CA LEU A 87 4.88 0.28 19.01
C LEU A 87 3.36 0.47 19.02
N ALA A 88 2.83 1.19 20.01
CA ALA A 88 1.39 1.46 20.11
C ALA A 88 0.89 2.28 18.91
N THR A 89 1.62 3.32 18.50
CA THR A 89 1.31 4.10 17.29
C THR A 89 1.31 3.22 16.05
N ARG A 90 2.38 2.43 15.83
CA ARG A 90 2.48 1.54 14.67
C ARG A 90 1.40 0.46 14.65
N LEU A 91 1.01 -0.04 15.82
CA LEU A 91 -0.05 -1.04 15.94
C LEU A 91 -1.42 -0.46 15.55
N ASP A 92 -1.71 0.78 15.95
CA ASP A 92 -2.95 1.47 15.56
C ASP A 92 -2.99 1.69 14.03
N GLU A 93 -1.91 2.23 13.46
CA GLU A 93 -1.76 2.42 12.00
C GLU A 93 -1.94 1.11 11.24
N ALA A 94 -1.23 0.06 11.65
CA ALA A 94 -1.28 -1.27 11.04
C ALA A 94 -2.70 -1.83 11.07
N ARG A 95 -3.41 -1.72 12.21
CA ARG A 95 -4.78 -2.22 12.35
C ARG A 95 -5.77 -1.46 11.46
N ARG A 96 -5.65 -0.14 11.35
CA ARG A 96 -6.51 0.66 10.46
C ARG A 96 -6.31 0.28 9.00
N ARG A 97 -5.05 0.18 8.57
CA ARG A 97 -4.71 -0.22 7.21
C ARG A 97 -5.15 -1.65 6.87
N LEU A 98 -4.87 -2.61 7.74
CA LEU A 98 -5.33 -4.00 7.56
C LEU A 98 -6.86 -4.09 7.59
N GLY A 99 -7.53 -3.24 8.37
CA GLY A 99 -8.99 -3.12 8.35
C GLY A 99 -9.53 -2.75 6.97
N LEU A 100 -8.93 -1.73 6.34
CA LEU A 100 -9.24 -1.32 4.96
C LEU A 100 -9.02 -2.48 3.97
N LEU A 101 -7.85 -3.12 4.02
CA LEU A 101 -7.49 -4.22 3.11
C LEU A 101 -8.43 -5.44 3.23
N SER A 102 -8.95 -5.72 4.43
CA SER A 102 -9.71 -6.94 4.70
C SER A 102 -11.21 -6.81 4.41
N ARG A 103 -11.80 -5.63 4.64
CA ARG A 103 -13.27 -5.44 4.63
C ARG A 103 -13.77 -4.07 4.16
N GLY A 104 -12.88 -3.16 3.77
CA GLY A 104 -13.23 -1.74 3.64
C GLY A 104 -13.47 -1.08 5.00
N VAL A 105 -13.46 0.25 5.04
CA VAL A 105 -13.71 1.02 6.26
C VAL A 105 -14.68 2.16 5.98
N GLN A 106 -15.35 2.62 7.03
CA GLN A 106 -15.89 3.98 7.01
C GLN A 106 -14.71 4.94 7.08
N ASP A 107 -14.72 5.98 6.27
CA ASP A 107 -13.69 7.01 6.33
C ASP A 107 -13.90 7.98 7.49
N VAL A 108 -12.98 8.93 7.59
CA VAL A 108 -12.94 9.96 8.64
C VAL A 108 -14.13 10.93 8.55
N GLU A 109 -14.77 11.04 7.39
CA GLU A 109 -15.86 11.97 7.08
C GLU A 109 -17.25 11.30 7.02
N GLY A 110 -17.33 9.99 7.28
CA GLY A 110 -18.57 9.20 7.28
C GLY A 110 -18.95 8.59 5.92
N GLY A 111 -18.10 8.75 4.90
CA GLY A 111 -18.16 8.02 3.63
C GLY A 111 -17.57 6.62 3.73
N SER A 112 -17.51 5.90 2.61
CA SER A 112 -17.00 4.52 2.55
C SER A 112 -15.73 4.45 1.70
N VAL A 113 -14.67 3.84 2.25
CA VAL A 113 -13.41 3.60 1.55
C VAL A 113 -13.22 2.11 1.37
N ARG A 114 -13.01 1.69 0.12
CA ARG A 114 -12.93 0.28 -0.24
C ARG A 114 -11.78 0.00 -1.18
N ILE A 115 -11.11 -1.13 -0.96
CA ILE A 115 -10.18 -1.69 -1.92
C ILE A 115 -10.95 -2.26 -3.11
N VAL A 116 -10.50 -1.92 -4.30
CA VAL A 116 -11.05 -2.36 -5.59
C VAL A 116 -9.90 -2.83 -6.47
N PRO A 117 -10.14 -3.64 -7.51
CA PRO A 117 -9.11 -3.92 -8.50
C PRO A 117 -8.59 -2.61 -9.12
N PRO A 118 -7.30 -2.53 -9.51
CA PRO A 118 -6.79 -1.44 -10.35
C PRO A 118 -7.69 -1.27 -11.57
N GLU A 119 -7.88 -0.04 -12.02
CA GLU A 119 -8.61 0.16 -13.27
C GLU A 119 -7.81 -0.47 -14.41
N VAL A 120 -8.45 -1.34 -15.17
CA VAL A 120 -7.89 -1.93 -16.38
C VAL A 120 -8.53 -1.25 -17.58
N PRO A 121 -7.79 -1.06 -18.69
CA PRO A 121 -8.39 -0.53 -19.91
C PRO A 121 -9.60 -1.38 -20.31
N SER A 122 -10.77 -0.77 -20.44
CA SER A 122 -11.93 -1.44 -21.02
C SER A 122 -11.68 -1.70 -22.51
N THR A 123 -11.86 -2.94 -22.98
CA THR A 123 -11.85 -3.27 -24.42
C THR A 123 -13.07 -2.72 -25.16
N GLU A 124 -14.07 -2.21 -24.45
CA GLU A 124 -15.27 -1.61 -25.04
C GLU A 124 -15.04 -0.12 -25.33
N THR A 125 -15.07 0.22 -26.62
CA THR A 125 -15.14 1.60 -27.10
C THR A 125 -16.50 2.19 -26.74
N VAL A 126 -16.55 3.00 -25.68
CA VAL A 126 -17.75 3.80 -25.37
C VAL A 126 -17.73 5.05 -26.25
N GLU A 127 -18.62 5.10 -27.24
CA GLU A 127 -18.83 6.29 -28.05
C GLU A 127 -19.55 7.37 -27.22
N VAL A 128 -18.79 8.29 -26.64
CA VAL A 128 -19.35 9.55 -26.10
C VAL A 128 -18.67 10.71 -26.79
N ALA A 129 -19.47 11.55 -27.46
CA ALA A 129 -19.05 12.73 -28.18
C ALA A 129 -18.66 13.88 -27.22
N ALA A 130 -17.48 13.79 -26.60
CA ALA A 130 -16.76 14.91 -26.02
C ALA A 130 -15.23 14.66 -26.07
N HIS A 131 -14.50 15.65 -26.58
CA HIS A 131 -13.05 15.90 -26.52
C HIS A 131 -12.05 14.76 -26.82
N ASP A 132 -11.51 14.76 -28.05
CA ASP A 132 -10.41 13.88 -28.48
C ASP A 132 -9.16 13.93 -27.56
N GLY A 133 -8.83 15.12 -27.03
CA GLY A 133 -7.69 15.32 -26.12
C GLY A 133 -7.84 14.61 -24.77
N GLU A 134 -9.01 14.67 -24.13
CA GLU A 134 -9.26 13.99 -22.85
C GLU A 134 -9.33 12.48 -23.00
N ARG A 135 -9.94 12.00 -24.09
CA ARG A 135 -9.94 10.56 -24.41
C ARG A 135 -8.51 10.05 -24.62
N ARG A 136 -7.69 10.82 -25.34
CA ARG A 136 -6.29 10.48 -25.57
C ARG A 136 -5.46 10.50 -24.29
N ALA A 137 -5.69 11.46 -23.39
CA ALA A 137 -5.01 11.51 -22.09
C ALA A 137 -5.35 10.26 -21.24
N ARG A 138 -6.64 9.92 -21.10
CA ARG A 138 -7.09 8.72 -20.39
C ARG A 138 -6.50 7.44 -20.98
N GLN A 139 -6.41 7.35 -22.31
CA GLN A 139 -5.80 6.21 -22.97
C GLN A 139 -4.30 6.09 -22.64
N LEU A 140 -3.55 7.19 -22.65
CA LEU A 140 -2.12 7.20 -22.30
C LEU A 140 -1.91 6.81 -20.82
N GLU A 141 -2.75 7.30 -19.92
CA GLU A 141 -2.74 6.93 -18.50
C GLU A 141 -3.01 5.44 -18.31
N ALA A 142 -4.01 4.91 -18.99
CA ALA A 142 -4.34 3.48 -18.92
C ALA A 142 -3.20 2.59 -19.43
N VAL A 143 -2.52 2.99 -20.52
CA VAL A 143 -1.34 2.27 -21.03
C VAL A 143 -0.18 2.30 -20.04
N LEU A 144 0.14 3.47 -19.48
CA LEU A 144 1.24 3.61 -18.52
C LEU A 144 0.96 2.83 -17.23
N ARG A 145 -0.27 2.89 -16.73
CA ARG A 145 -0.75 2.14 -15.56
C ARG A 145 -0.57 0.64 -15.77
N GLU A 146 -0.97 0.13 -16.93
CA GLU A 146 -0.84 -1.29 -17.25
C GLU A 146 0.63 -1.73 -17.38
N GLN A 147 1.49 -0.91 -18.00
CA GLN A 147 2.94 -1.18 -18.05
C GLN A 147 3.54 -1.28 -16.65
N PHE A 148 3.21 -0.33 -15.78
CA PHE A 148 3.67 -0.35 -14.38
C PHE A 148 3.13 -1.57 -13.64
N ARG A 149 1.84 -1.89 -13.80
CA ARG A 149 1.21 -3.07 -13.18
C ARG A 149 1.89 -4.38 -13.60
N GLN A 150 2.20 -4.54 -14.88
CA GLN A 150 2.87 -5.75 -15.39
C GLN A 150 4.27 -5.93 -14.80
N TRP A 151 5.04 -4.85 -14.68
CA TRP A 151 6.37 -4.89 -14.08
C TRP A 151 6.30 -5.08 -12.55
N ARG A 152 5.44 -4.33 -11.87
CA ARG A 152 5.41 -4.21 -10.41
C ARG A 152 4.62 -5.33 -9.73
N ASP A 153 3.56 -5.82 -10.37
CA ASP A 153 2.65 -6.80 -9.83
C ASP A 153 2.26 -7.87 -10.88
N PRO A 154 3.23 -8.67 -11.35
CA PRO A 154 2.99 -9.69 -12.37
C PRO A 154 2.02 -10.78 -11.90
N ARG A 155 1.78 -10.91 -10.59
CA ARG A 155 0.87 -11.90 -10.00
C ARG A 155 -0.50 -11.31 -9.61
N GLY A 156 -0.70 -10.00 -9.72
CA GLY A 156 -1.95 -9.33 -9.33
C GLY A 156 -2.28 -9.43 -7.83
N GLN A 157 -1.26 -9.41 -6.96
CA GLN A 157 -1.40 -9.60 -5.52
C GLN A 157 -0.88 -8.42 -4.68
N ARG A 158 -0.42 -7.35 -5.33
CA ARG A 158 0.29 -6.23 -4.70
C ARG A 158 -0.38 -4.88 -4.95
N LEU A 159 -0.80 -4.64 -6.19
CA LEU A 159 -1.40 -3.39 -6.59
C LEU A 159 -2.92 -3.50 -6.59
N SER A 160 -3.54 -2.54 -5.93
CA SER A 160 -4.99 -2.38 -5.85
C SER A 160 -5.37 -0.96 -6.30
N GLY A 161 -6.66 -0.70 -6.49
CA GLY A 161 -7.22 0.66 -6.51
C GLY A 161 -7.96 0.93 -5.21
N ILE A 162 -8.33 2.19 -4.99
CA ILE A 162 -9.19 2.60 -3.86
C ILE A 162 -10.37 3.38 -4.42
N GLU A 163 -11.58 3.00 -3.99
CA GLU A 163 -12.80 3.78 -4.21
C GLU A 163 -13.21 4.45 -2.91
N ILE A 164 -13.51 5.74 -2.99
CA ILE A 164 -13.93 6.58 -1.87
C ILE A 164 -15.29 7.17 -2.24
N ASP A 165 -16.32 6.82 -1.46
CA ASP A 165 -17.65 7.43 -1.59
C ASP A 165 -17.65 8.79 -0.89
N VAL A 166 -17.92 9.87 -1.63
CA VAL A 166 -17.93 11.25 -1.14
C VAL A 166 -19.31 11.88 -1.35
N SER A 167 -19.60 13.01 -0.70
CA SER A 167 -20.94 13.62 -0.71
C SER A 167 -21.46 13.98 -2.12
N ASP A 168 -20.55 14.32 -3.03
CA ASP A 168 -20.84 14.77 -4.39
C ASP A 168 -20.48 13.73 -5.47
N GLY A 169 -20.12 12.50 -5.08
CA GLY A 169 -19.81 11.44 -6.04
C GLY A 169 -18.87 10.39 -5.50
N LYS A 170 -17.93 9.96 -6.35
CA LYS A 170 -16.92 8.97 -6.00
C LYS A 170 -15.56 9.44 -6.46
N LEU A 171 -14.57 9.29 -5.59
CA LEU A 171 -13.16 9.45 -5.94
C LEU A 171 -12.55 8.07 -6.15
N ARG A 172 -11.58 8.01 -7.06
CA ARG A 172 -10.86 6.78 -7.37
C ARG A 172 -9.38 7.05 -7.38
N VAL A 173 -8.65 6.34 -6.52
CA VAL A 173 -7.19 6.26 -6.59
C VAL A 173 -6.83 5.24 -7.66
N ASP A 174 -5.96 5.62 -8.59
CA ASP A 174 -5.55 4.75 -9.69
C ASP A 174 -4.87 3.47 -9.20
N LEU A 175 -3.86 3.63 -8.34
CA LEU A 175 -3.05 2.55 -7.83
C LEU A 175 -2.70 2.77 -6.35
N PHE A 176 -2.70 1.68 -5.60
CA PHE A 176 -2.25 1.60 -4.22
C PHE A 176 -1.33 0.39 -4.08
N ASP A 177 -0.07 0.63 -3.69
CA ASP A 177 0.88 -0.44 -3.39
C ASP A 177 0.69 -0.91 -1.95
N GLU A 178 0.05 -2.07 -1.79
CA GLU A 178 -0.25 -2.65 -0.46
C GLU A 178 1.01 -3.01 0.33
N PHE A 179 2.18 -3.09 -0.31
CA PHE A 179 3.40 -3.46 0.37
C PHE A 179 4.20 -2.23 0.80
N THR A 180 4.40 -1.25 -0.08
CA THR A 180 5.12 0.00 0.27
C THR A 180 4.24 1.09 0.86
N ASN A 181 2.91 0.90 0.91
CA ASN A 181 1.96 1.86 1.46
C ASN A 181 1.93 3.21 0.70
N VAL A 182 1.96 3.12 -0.63
CA VAL A 182 2.04 4.29 -1.52
C VAL A 182 0.73 4.43 -2.29
N LEU A 183 0.10 5.61 -2.22
CA LEU A 183 -0.93 6.02 -3.19
C LEU A 183 -0.26 6.56 -4.45
N ILE A 184 -0.65 6.06 -5.60
CA ILE A 184 -0.04 6.39 -6.88
C ILE A 184 -1.14 6.91 -7.82
N GLU A 185 -1.01 8.17 -8.23
CA GLU A 185 -1.84 8.78 -9.27
C GLU A 185 -1.11 8.72 -10.62
N VAL A 186 -1.78 8.29 -11.69
CA VAL A 186 -1.16 8.17 -13.01
C VAL A 186 -1.48 9.41 -13.84
N LYS A 187 -0.48 9.93 -14.56
CA LYS A 187 -0.67 11.06 -15.48
C LYS A 187 -0.10 10.81 -16.85
N ALA A 188 -0.83 11.24 -17.88
CA ALA A 188 -0.46 11.08 -19.28
C ALA A 188 0.84 11.82 -19.66
N ARG A 189 1.25 12.82 -18.89
CA ARG A 189 2.39 13.71 -19.18
C ARG A 189 3.08 14.16 -17.90
N ALA A 190 4.40 14.34 -17.99
CA ALA A 190 5.24 14.93 -16.95
C ALA A 190 5.35 16.47 -17.12
N ASP A 191 4.22 17.16 -17.26
CA ASP A 191 4.18 18.62 -17.35
C ASP A 191 3.53 19.27 -16.13
N ARG A 192 3.74 20.58 -15.98
CA ARG A 192 3.31 21.33 -14.80
C ARG A 192 1.81 21.24 -14.52
N ASN A 193 0.97 21.19 -15.56
CA ASN A 193 -0.47 21.17 -15.39
C ASN A 193 -0.93 19.81 -14.86
N HIS A 194 -0.43 18.72 -15.45
CA HIS A 194 -0.75 17.37 -15.02
C HIS A 194 -0.24 17.08 -13.60
N LEU A 195 0.98 17.52 -13.27
CA LEU A 195 1.54 17.30 -11.95
C LEU A 195 0.81 18.09 -10.86
N ARG A 196 0.44 19.35 -11.10
CA ARG A 196 -0.36 20.12 -10.14
C ARG A 196 -1.74 19.50 -9.88
N LEU A 197 -2.35 18.94 -10.93
CA LEU A 197 -3.61 18.22 -10.80
C LEU A 197 -3.43 16.95 -9.95
N ALA A 198 -2.39 16.16 -10.22
CA ALA A 198 -2.06 14.97 -9.44
C ALA A 198 -1.81 15.30 -7.96
N VAL A 199 -1.09 16.38 -7.65
CA VAL A 199 -0.85 16.85 -6.28
C VAL A 199 -2.18 17.11 -5.56
N GLY A 200 -3.10 17.84 -6.21
CA GLY A 200 -4.42 18.11 -5.65
C GLY A 200 -5.21 16.83 -5.36
N GLN A 201 -5.25 15.91 -6.32
CA GLN A 201 -5.93 14.63 -6.18
C GLN A 201 -5.33 13.76 -5.06
N LEU A 202 -4.00 13.62 -5.00
CA LEU A 202 -3.33 12.80 -3.98
C LEU A 202 -3.60 13.30 -2.56
N TYR A 203 -3.56 14.62 -2.35
CA TYR A 203 -3.93 15.19 -1.06
C TYR A 203 -5.41 15.03 -0.73
N ASP A 204 -6.29 15.14 -1.72
CA ASP A 204 -7.72 14.93 -1.55
C ASP A 204 -8.04 13.48 -1.20
N TYR A 205 -7.35 12.50 -1.77
CA TYR A 205 -7.53 11.09 -1.40
C TYR A 205 -7.00 10.82 0.01
N ARG A 206 -5.83 11.37 0.35
CA ARG A 206 -5.14 11.10 1.63
C ARG A 206 -6.00 11.43 2.84
N ARG A 207 -6.81 12.50 2.81
CA ARG A 207 -7.65 12.91 3.97
C ARG A 207 -8.71 11.88 4.36
N TYR A 208 -9.10 10.98 3.45
CA TYR A 208 -10.07 9.92 3.74
C TYR A 208 -9.43 8.68 4.35
N LEU A 209 -8.09 8.59 4.38
CA LEU A 209 -7.38 7.46 4.97
C LEU A 209 -7.01 7.75 6.43
N ALA A 210 -7.41 6.85 7.32
CA ALA A 210 -7.15 6.97 8.74
C ALA A 210 -5.74 6.50 9.16
N PHE A 211 -4.80 6.40 8.22
CA PHE A 211 -3.42 5.95 8.45
C PHE A 211 -2.49 6.70 7.48
N PRO A 212 -1.21 6.92 7.85
CA PRO A 212 -0.27 7.61 6.97
C PRO A 212 -0.01 6.80 5.70
N VAL A 213 0.17 7.49 4.57
CA VAL A 213 0.54 6.93 3.28
C VAL A 213 1.61 7.80 2.63
N ASP A 214 2.52 7.16 1.91
CA ASP A 214 3.38 7.85 0.96
C ASP A 214 2.57 8.20 -0.28
N LEU A 215 2.91 9.29 -0.95
CA LEU A 215 2.24 9.77 -2.15
C LEU A 215 3.22 9.77 -3.32
N ALA A 216 2.76 9.31 -4.48
CA ALA A 216 3.56 9.33 -5.70
C ALA A 216 2.73 9.63 -6.94
N VAL A 217 3.37 10.20 -7.94
CA VAL A 217 2.81 10.36 -9.29
C VAL A 217 3.59 9.48 -10.28
N LEU A 218 2.85 8.67 -11.04
CA LEU A 218 3.39 7.87 -12.14
C LEU A 218 3.25 8.64 -13.46
N VAL A 219 4.38 8.92 -14.10
CA VAL A 219 4.46 9.71 -15.35
C VAL A 219 5.30 9.00 -16.41
N PRO A 220 5.08 9.27 -17.72
CA PRO A 220 5.74 8.52 -18.79
C PRO A 220 7.24 8.83 -18.93
N THR A 221 7.73 9.92 -18.35
CA THR A 221 9.12 10.38 -18.45
C THR A 221 9.55 11.06 -17.16
N HIS A 222 10.85 11.04 -16.86
CA HIS A 222 11.43 11.79 -15.74
C HIS A 222 11.01 13.28 -15.82
N PRO A 223 10.38 13.86 -14.77
CA PRO A 223 10.01 15.27 -14.74
C PRO A 223 11.23 16.20 -14.84
N SER A 224 11.05 17.45 -15.28
CA SER A 224 12.16 18.42 -15.25
C SER A 224 12.61 18.72 -13.82
N ALA A 225 13.83 19.19 -13.62
CA ALA A 225 14.35 19.51 -12.28
C ALA A 225 13.47 20.50 -11.49
N ASP A 226 12.85 21.45 -12.19
CA ASP A 226 11.90 22.40 -11.61
C ASP A 226 10.58 21.72 -11.17
N LEU A 227 10.10 20.73 -11.93
CA LEU A 227 8.93 19.94 -11.56
C LEU A 227 9.23 18.93 -10.45
N MET A 228 10.46 18.40 -10.39
CA MET A 228 10.91 17.58 -9.25
C MET A 228 10.85 18.39 -7.94
N LYS A 229 11.34 19.64 -7.94
CA LYS A 229 11.25 20.53 -6.79
C LYS A 229 9.81 20.84 -6.37
N LEU A 230 8.87 20.92 -7.33
CA LEU A 230 7.46 21.08 -7.03
C LEU A 230 6.90 19.88 -6.26
N LEU A 231 7.25 18.66 -6.68
CA LEU A 231 6.80 17.43 -6.04
C LEU A 231 7.45 17.23 -4.67
N GLU A 232 8.76 17.49 -4.55
CA GLU A 232 9.51 17.49 -3.29
C GLU A 232 8.91 18.47 -2.28
N ALA A 233 8.61 19.71 -2.69
CA ALA A 233 7.97 20.69 -1.81
C ALA A 233 6.56 20.28 -1.35
N ALA A 234 5.93 19.35 -2.07
CA ALA A 234 4.64 18.76 -1.73
C ALA A 234 4.77 17.39 -1.02
N ASP A 235 5.98 16.92 -0.69
CA ASP A 235 6.19 15.60 -0.09
C ASP A 235 5.53 14.47 -0.93
N ILE A 236 5.69 14.57 -2.26
CA ILE A 236 5.19 13.62 -3.24
C ILE A 236 6.37 13.13 -4.08
N GLY A 237 6.54 11.82 -4.20
CA GLY A 237 7.55 11.26 -5.09
C GLY A 237 7.07 11.15 -6.54
N ALA A 238 8.01 10.94 -7.45
CA ALA A 238 7.73 10.63 -8.85
C ALA A 238 8.19 9.21 -9.19
N ILE A 239 7.46 8.54 -10.06
CA ILE A 239 7.80 7.24 -10.63
C ILE A 239 7.76 7.38 -12.16
N TRP A 240 8.76 6.85 -12.86
CA TRP A 240 8.81 6.88 -14.33
C TRP A 240 9.49 5.62 -14.90
N PRO A 241 9.19 5.25 -16.16
CA PRO A 241 9.89 4.16 -16.85
C PRO A 241 11.39 4.47 -17.01
N GLU A 242 12.23 3.48 -16.72
CA GLU A 242 13.67 3.51 -16.96
C GLU A 242 14.09 2.20 -17.64
N GLY A 243 14.28 2.24 -18.96
CA GLY A 243 14.56 1.04 -19.76
C GLY A 243 13.43 0.01 -19.67
N HIS A 244 13.72 -1.15 -19.07
CA HIS A 244 12.75 -2.24 -18.85
C HIS A 244 12.21 -2.28 -17.41
N THR A 245 12.54 -1.27 -16.60
CA THR A 245 12.13 -1.14 -15.20
C THR A 245 11.47 0.21 -14.97
N PHE A 246 11.21 0.54 -13.70
CA PHE A 246 10.81 1.87 -13.27
C PHE A 246 11.78 2.38 -12.23
N ALA A 247 12.04 3.67 -12.27
CA ALA A 247 12.79 4.41 -11.26
C ALA A 247 11.83 5.26 -10.42
N ASP A 248 12.29 5.66 -9.24
CA ASP A 248 11.58 6.61 -8.39
C ASP A 248 12.50 7.69 -7.83
N SER A 249 11.92 8.81 -7.41
CA SER A 249 12.64 9.97 -6.88
C SER A 249 13.14 9.82 -5.45
N GLU A 250 12.84 8.69 -4.80
CA GLU A 250 13.07 8.47 -3.38
C GLU A 250 14.11 7.37 -3.16
N ASP A 251 15.09 7.25 -4.07
CA ASP A 251 16.18 6.29 -4.00
C ASP A 251 15.71 4.82 -3.83
N GLY A 252 14.63 4.47 -4.54
CA GLY A 252 14.08 3.12 -4.52
C GLY A 252 13.05 2.89 -3.41
N ARG A 253 12.83 3.88 -2.52
CA ARG A 253 11.94 3.78 -1.35
C ARG A 253 10.51 3.44 -1.74
N LEU A 254 10.00 4.05 -2.81
CA LEU A 254 8.63 3.82 -3.30
C LEU A 254 8.49 2.46 -3.99
N LEU A 255 9.58 1.95 -4.58
CA LEU A 255 9.61 0.73 -5.36
C LEU A 255 10.24 -0.48 -4.65
N ARG A 256 10.44 -0.41 -3.33
CA ARG A 256 11.00 -1.51 -2.53
C ARG A 256 10.27 -2.84 -2.68
N THR A 257 11.05 -3.92 -2.68
CA THR A 257 10.57 -5.31 -2.71
C THR A 257 10.53 -5.91 -1.30
N PRO A 258 9.69 -6.93 -1.07
CA PRO A 258 9.63 -7.66 0.21
C PRO A 258 10.91 -8.37 0.62
#